data_AF-A0A1Y4WLX7-F1
#
_entry.id   AF-A0A1Y4WLX7-F1
#
_cell.length_a   1.000
_cell.length_b   1.000
_cell.length_c   1.000
_cell.angle_alpha   90.00
_cell.angle_beta   90.00
_cell.angle_gamma   90.00
#
_symmetry.space_group_name_H-M   'P 1'
#
loop_
_entity.id
_entity.type
_entity.pdbx_description
1 polymer ?
#
loop_
_entity_poly.entity_id
_entity_poly.type
_entity_poly.pdbx_seq_one_letter_code
_entity_poly.pdbx_strand_id
1 'polypeptide(L)' 'MLPCQNQCASYHEGCHKTCAYWSAFQEHQKAQRQAKKAYLKYYGQLCADTLRQLTAMQVRYQPR' A
#
# COMPACT_ATOMS: atom_id res chain seq x y z
N MET A 1 15.31 -7.69 8.79
CA MET A 1 16.43 -7.92 7.84
C MET A 1 16.59 -6.67 6.99
N LEU A 2 17.78 -6.07 6.89
CA LEU A 2 18.05 -4.95 5.98
C LEU A 2 18.46 -5.52 4.62
N PRO A 3 17.68 -5.34 3.53
CA PRO A 3 18.05 -5.79 2.18
C PRO A 3 19.45 -5.36 1.74
N CYS A 4 19.91 -4.19 2.22
CA CYS A 4 21.27 -3.70 2.02
C CYS A 4 22.37 -4.69 2.45
N GLN A 5 22.14 -5.51 3.49
CA GLN A 5 23.11 -6.49 3.99
C GLN A 5 23.40 -7.61 2.98
N ASN A 6 22.41 -7.99 2.18
CA ASN A 6 22.51 -9.11 1.25
C ASN A 6 22.66 -8.67 -0.21
N GLN A 7 22.27 -7.43 -0.53
CA GLN A 7 22.14 -6.97 -1.92
C GLN A 7 23.05 -5.79 -2.27
N CYS A 8 23.74 -5.17 -1.30
CA CYS A 8 24.71 -4.13 -1.57
C CYS A 8 26.11 -4.74 -1.77
N ALA A 9 26.72 -4.52 -2.94
CA ALA A 9 28.08 -4.98 -3.24
C ALA A 9 29.15 -4.32 -2.35
N SER A 10 28.88 -3.13 -1.81
CA SER A 10 29.80 -2.37 -0.94
C SER A 10 29.34 -2.38 0.52
N TYR A 11 28.66 -3.45 0.93
CA TYR A 11 28.15 -3.57 2.29
C TYR A 11 29.26 -3.51 3.33
N HIS A 12 29.00 -2.74 4.38
CA HIS A 12 29.78 -2.68 5.62
C HIS A 12 28.80 -2.39 6.77
N GLU A 13 29.24 -2.62 8.01
CA GLU A 13 28.41 -2.31 9.17
C GLU A 13 28.02 -0.82 9.18
N GLY A 14 26.71 -0.54 9.30
CA GLY A 14 26.19 0.83 9.22
C GLY A 14 25.98 1.40 7.82
N CYS A 15 26.32 0.67 6.74
CA CYS A 15 26.20 1.11 5.34
C CYS A 15 24.80 1.64 4.98
N HIS A 16 23.74 1.04 5.51
CA HIS A 16 22.34 1.43 5.25
C HIS A 16 22.01 2.90 5.58
N LYS A 17 22.84 3.62 6.32
CA LYS A 17 22.62 5.05 6.62
C LYS A 17 22.98 5.96 5.43
N THR A 18 23.91 5.54 4.59
CA THR A 18 24.47 6.33 3.47
C THR A 18 24.49 5.55 2.15
N CYS A 19 23.99 4.32 2.14
CA CYS A 19 23.99 3.45 0.97
C CYS A 19 23.05 3.95 -0.13
N ALA A 20 23.63 4.30 -1.29
CA ALA A 20 22.87 4.72 -2.47
C ALA A 20 21.89 3.64 -2.97
N TYR A 21 22.32 2.37 -2.97
CA TYR A 21 21.45 1.25 -3.33
C TYR A 21 20.24 1.15 -2.40
N TRP A 22 20.47 1.27 -1.08
CA TRP A 22 19.39 1.19 -0.09
C TRP A 22 18.42 2.36 -0.21
N SER A 23 18.92 3.58 -0.44
CA SER A 23 18.08 4.75 -0.70
C SER A 23 17.20 4.56 -1.93
N ALA A 24 17.78 4.13 -3.06
CA ALA A 24 17.03 3.88 -4.29
C ALA A 24 15.98 2.77 -4.11
N PHE A 25 16.33 1.71 -3.39
CA PHE A 25 15.40 0.63 -3.07
C PHE A 25 14.23 1.10 -2.21
N GLN A 26 14.48 1.94 -1.19
CA GLN A 26 13.41 2.53 -0.38
C GLN A 26 12.47 3.41 -1.20
N GLU A 27 13.00 4.24 -2.09
CA GLU A 27 12.18 5.09 -2.95
C GLU A 27 11.33 4.25 -3.93
N HIS A 28 11.90 3.18 -4.49
CA HIS A 28 11.13 2.24 -5.31
C HIS A 28 9.99 1.58 -4.51
N GLN A 29 10.27 1.10 -3.29
CA GLN A 29 9.24 0.54 -2.41
C GLN A 29 8.18 1.57 -2.03
N LYS A 30 8.57 2.82 -1.79
CA LYS A 30 7.64 3.90 -1.46
C LYS A 30 6.71 4.17 -2.65
N ALA A 31 7.24 4.26 -3.87
CA ALA A 31 6.43 4.41 -5.08
C ALA A 31 5.44 3.24 -5.26
N GLN A 32 5.91 1.99 -5.10
CA GLN A 32 5.02 0.82 -5.17
C GLN A 32 3.92 0.85 -4.10
N ARG A 33 4.25 1.22 -2.86
CA ARG A 33 3.26 1.35 -1.77
C ARG A 33 2.25 2.45 -2.05
N GLN A 34 2.70 3.59 -2.58
CA GLN A 34 1.81 4.69 -2.97
C GLN A 34 0.84 4.26 -4.07
N ALA A 35 1.32 3.57 -5.10
CA ALA A 35 0.47 3.04 -6.17
C ALA A 35 -0.58 2.05 -5.63
N LYS A 36 -0.16 1.09 -4.79
CA LYS A 36 -1.07 0.12 -4.15
C LYS A 36 -2.11 0.83 -3.26
N LYS A 37 -1.68 1.83 -2.48
CA LYS A 37 -2.58 2.62 -1.63
C LYS A 37 -3.61 3.38 -2.45
N ALA A 38 -3.20 4.00 -3.56
CA ALA A 38 -4.11 4.71 -4.46
C ALA A 38 -5.17 3.77 -5.06
N TYR A 39 -4.73 2.60 -5.54
CA TYR A 39 -5.62 1.55 -6.05
C TYR A 39 -6.65 1.13 -4.99
N LEU A 40 -6.18 0.72 -3.81
CA LEU A 40 -7.06 0.26 -2.72
C LEU A 40 -8.03 1.35 -2.25
N LYS A 41 -7.58 2.61 -2.20
CA LYS A 41 -8.45 3.75 -1.85
C LYS A 41 -9.58 3.92 -2.86
N TYR A 42 -9.26 3.91 -4.15
CA TYR A 42 -10.26 4.10 -5.21
C TYR A 42 -11.31 2.98 -5.19
N TYR A 43 -10.86 1.73 -5.26
CA TYR A 43 -11.79 0.59 -5.30
C TYR A 43 -12.52 0.38 -3.97
N GLY A 44 -11.86 0.65 -2.84
CA GLY A 44 -12.53 0.63 -1.54
C GLY A 44 -13.68 1.62 -1.46
N GLN A 45 -13.48 2.84 -1.97
CA GLN A 45 -14.55 3.85 -2.03
C GLN A 45 -15.67 3.41 -2.98
N LEU A 46 -15.34 2.96 -4.18
CA LEU A 46 -16.31 2.51 -5.17
C LEU A 46 -17.20 1.38 -4.61
N CYS A 47 -16.60 0.36 -4.01
CA CYS A 47 -17.35 -0.74 -3.39
C CYS A 47 -18.25 -0.24 -2.25
N ALA A 48 -17.75 0.65 -1.40
CA ALA A 48 -18.54 1.22 -0.31
C ALA A 48 -19.73 2.04 -0.83
N ASP A 49 -19.54 2.82 -1.90
CA ASP A 49 -20.59 3.63 -2.52
C ASP A 49 -21.67 2.74 -3.14
N THR A 50 -21.26 1.75 -3.94
CA THR A 50 -22.18 0.76 -4.54
C THR A 50 -22.97 0.02 -3.47
N LEU A 51 -22.30 -0.44 -2.40
CA LEU A 51 -22.99 -1.13 -1.31
C LEU A 51 -24.03 -0.23 -0.65
N ARG A 52 -23.68 1.04 -0.34
CA ARG A 52 -24.64 1.99 0.23
C ARG A 52 -25.84 2.23 -0.69
N GLN A 53 -25.63 2.35 -1.99
CA GLN A 53 -26.71 2.52 -2.96
C GLN A 53 -27.64 1.30 -2.98
N LEU A 54 -27.07 0.09 -3.08
CA LEU A 54 -27.84 -1.15 -3.09
C LEU A 54 -28.63 -1.33 -1.79
N THR A 55 -28.01 -1.10 -0.63
CA THR A 55 -28.68 -1.18 0.67
C THR A 55 -29.78 -0.13 0.83
N ALA A 56 -29.61 1.08 0.27
CA ALA A 56 -30.66 2.10 0.31
C ALA A 56 -31.88 1.73 -0.55
N MET A 57 -31.68 1.02 -1.66
CA MET A 57 -32.75 0.54 -2.54
C MET A 57 -33.45 -0.72 -2.01
N GLN A 58 -32.85 -1.42 -1.04
CA GLN A 58 -33.48 -2.60 -0.44
C GLN A 58 -34.73 -2.20 0.36
N VAL A 59 -35.86 -2.82 0.05
CA VAL A 59 -37.08 -2.74 0.87
C VAL A 59 -36.76 -3.32 2.23
N ARG A 60 -36.79 -2.48 3.27
CA ARG A 60 -36.61 -2.94 4.65
C ARG A 60 -37.86 -3.69 5.07
N TYR A 61 -37.73 -5.00 5.30
CA TYR A 61 -38.77 -5.77 5.97
C TYR A 61 -38.96 -5.19 7.39
N GLN A 62 -40.12 -4.59 7.65
CA GLN A 62 -40.54 -4.26 9.01
C GLN A 62 -41.48 -5.38 9.50
N PRO A 63 -41.05 -6.21 10.47
CA PRO A 63 -41.97 -7.12 11.13
C PRO A 63 -42.99 -6.31 11.91
N ARG A 64 -44.27 -6.68 11.75
CA ARG A 64 -45.42 -6.08 12.44
C ARG A 64 -45.56 -6.64 13.85
#